data_AF-A0A970IWU4-F1
#
_entry.id   AF-A0A970IWU4-F1
#
_cell.length_a   1.000
_cell.length_b   1.000
_cell.length_c   1.000
_cell.angle_alpha   90.00
_cell.angle_beta   90.00
_cell.angle_gamma   90.00
#
_symmetry.space_group_name_H-M   'P 1'
#
loop_
_entity.id
_entity.type
_entity.pdbx_description
1 polymer ?
#
loop_
_entity_poly.entity_id
_entity_poly.type
_entity_poly.pdbx_seq_one_letter_code
_entity_poly.pdbx_strand_id
1 'polypeptide(L)'
;MQIALTKKLTDAMGINCESAFEDQNPLFCWTANWTKVWDNRRTEDMIVLVNNATRFTVAIYQVKRKDLKNMAEMMRTAISNTLLFM
;
A
#
# COMPACT_ATOMS: atom_id res chain seq x y z
N MET A 1 -12.25 -0.63 4.67
CA MET A 1 -11.16 0.26 4.24
C MET A 1 -10.85 -0.02 2.79
N GLN A 2 -10.77 1.03 1.97
CA GLN A 2 -10.42 0.95 0.56
C GLN A 2 -8.96 1.37 0.36
N ILE A 3 -8.21 0.58 -0.40
CA ILE A 3 -6.82 0.89 -0.74
C ILE A 3 -6.71 0.93 -2.26
N ALA A 4 -6.55 2.13 -2.82
CA ALA A 4 -6.26 2.32 -4.23
C ALA A 4 -4.79 2.00 -4.51
N LEU A 5 -4.52 1.24 -5.56
CA LEU A 5 -3.16 0.87 -5.96
C LEU A 5 -2.72 1.74 -7.14
N THR A 6 -1.46 2.14 -7.18
CA THR A 6 -0.91 2.75 -8.40
C THR A 6 -0.82 1.71 -9.52
N LYS A 7 -0.89 2.16 -10.78
CA LYS A 7 -0.75 1.29 -11.96
C LYS A 7 0.52 0.43 -11.89
N LYS A 8 1.63 1.03 -11.49
CA LYS A 8 2.91 0.31 -11.30
C LYS A 8 2.77 -0.86 -10.33
N LEU A 9 1.99 -0.70 -9.27
CA LEU A 9 1.77 -1.73 -8.26
C LEU A 9 0.80 -2.81 -8.73
N THR A 10 -0.29 -2.43 -9.40
CA THR A 10 -1.23 -3.40 -10.00
C THR A 10 -0.55 -4.29 -11.03
N ASP A 11 0.29 -3.70 -11.89
CA ASP A 11 1.05 -4.42 -12.91
C ASP A 11 2.02 -5.43 -12.26
N ALA A 12 2.67 -5.04 -11.16
CA ALA A 12 3.59 -5.90 -10.43
C ALA A 12 2.90 -7.06 -9.69
N MET A 13 1.69 -6.82 -9.21
CA MET A 13 0.87 -7.84 -8.54
C MET A 13 0.14 -8.75 -9.55
N GLY A 14 0.02 -8.35 -10.81
CA GLY A 14 -0.71 -9.08 -11.84
C GLY A 14 -2.21 -9.17 -11.55
N ILE A 15 -2.78 -8.16 -10.87
CA ILE A 15 -4.20 -8.12 -10.50
C ILE A 15 -4.93 -6.99 -11.23
N ASN A 16 -6.19 -7.26 -11.57
CA ASN A 16 -7.12 -6.21 -11.97
C ASN A 16 -7.84 -5.71 -10.73
N CYS A 17 -7.75 -4.41 -10.47
CA CYS A 17 -8.52 -3.79 -9.40
C CYS A 17 -9.95 -3.54 -9.85
N GLU A 18 -10.89 -3.76 -8.94
CA GLU A 18 -12.27 -3.33 -9.12
C GLU A 18 -12.35 -1.79 -9.09
N SER A 19 -13.42 -1.25 -9.67
CA SER A 19 -13.71 0.18 -9.62
C SER A 19 -13.85 0.66 -8.18
N ALA A 20 -13.35 1.86 -7.90
CA ALA A 20 -13.50 2.50 -6.60
C ALA A 20 -14.98 2.64 -6.21
N PHE A 21 -15.30 2.47 -4.93
CA PHE A 21 -16.59 2.87 -4.40
C PHE A 21 -16.65 4.40 -4.34
N GLU A 22 -17.59 5.03 -5.05
CA GLU A 22 -17.65 6.50 -5.19
C GLU A 22 -18.00 7.22 -3.87
N ASP A 23 -18.73 6.57 -2.95
CA ASP A 23 -19.22 7.18 -1.71
C ASP A 23 -18.43 6.78 -0.44
N GLN A 24 -17.20 6.30 -0.57
CA GLN A 24 -16.37 5.99 0.60
C GLN A 24 -15.84 7.26 1.28
N ASN A 25 -15.99 7.33 2.61
CA ASN A 25 -15.42 8.42 3.40
C ASN A 25 -13.88 8.43 3.25
N PRO A 26 -13.27 9.58 2.86
CA PRO A 26 -11.82 9.66 2.61
C PRO A 26 -10.93 9.25 3.80
N LEU A 27 -11.44 9.29 5.03
CA LEU A 27 -10.72 8.79 6.21
C LEU A 27 -10.47 7.28 6.15
N PHE A 28 -11.33 6.52 5.47
CA PHE A 28 -11.20 5.07 5.27
C PHE A 28 -10.62 4.70 3.90
N CYS A 29 -10.11 5.70 3.16
CA CYS A 29 -9.47 5.53 1.86
C CYS A 29 -7.97 5.78 1.96
N TRP A 30 -7.20 4.91 1.33
CA TRP A 30 -5.75 4.99 1.27
C TRP A 30 -5.27 4.82 -0.16
N THR A 31 -4.13 5.42 -0.48
CA THR A 31 -3.42 5.20 -1.74
C THR A 31 -2.12 4.50 -1.45
N ALA A 32 -1.87 3.38 -2.13
CA ALA A 32 -0.66 2.58 -2.01
C ALA A 32 0.24 2.77 -3.22
N ASN A 33 1.49 3.16 -2.97
CA ASN A 33 2.52 3.26 -3.99
C ASN A 33 3.69 2.30 -3.69
N TRP A 34 4.30 1.78 -4.76
CA TRP A 34 5.45 0.89 -4.70
C TRP A 34 6.70 1.57 -5.24
N THR A 35 7.71 1.69 -4.39
CA THR A 35 8.96 2.36 -4.74
C THR A 35 10.17 1.52 -4.36
N LYS A 36 11.24 1.70 -5.12
CA LYS A 36 12.56 1.21 -4.73
C LYS A 36 13.09 2.10 -3.63
N VAL A 37 13.79 1.51 -2.66
CA VAL A 37 14.42 2.26 -1.57
C VAL A 37 15.87 2.59 -1.89
N TRP A 38 16.52 1.72 -2.67
CA TRP A 38 17.94 1.86 -2.99
C TRP A 38 18.16 1.72 -4.50
N ASP A 39 19.11 2.49 -5.04
CA ASP A 39 19.57 2.37 -6.43
C ASP A 39 20.45 1.14 -6.67
N ASN A 40 21.00 0.57 -5.59
CA ASN A 40 21.77 -0.66 -5.65
C ASN A 40 20.85 -1.89 -5.69
N ARG A 41 21.37 -3.03 -6.17
CA ARG A 41 20.63 -4.30 -6.41
C ARG A 41 20.01 -4.95 -5.15
N ARG A 42 19.88 -4.24 -4.01
CA ARG A 42 19.09 -4.74 -2.88
C ARG A 42 17.64 -4.90 -3.35
N THR A 43 17.14 -6.12 -3.25
CA THR A 43 15.82 -6.54 -3.76
C THR A 43 14.66 -6.16 -2.84
N GLU A 44 14.92 -5.25 -1.91
CA GLU A 44 14.01 -4.82 -0.86
C GLU A 44 13.40 -3.48 -1.25
N ASP A 45 12.11 -3.53 -1.58
CA ASP A 45 11.33 -2.37 -1.94
C ASP A 45 10.53 -1.84 -0.74
N MET A 46 9.82 -0.74 -0.95
CA MET A 46 8.93 -0.13 0.03
C MET A 46 7.54 0.06 -0.56
N ILE A 47 6.55 -0.11 0.31
CA ILE A 47 5.18 0.32 0.06
C ILE A 47 4.89 1.53 0.93
N VAL A 48 4.41 2.59 0.29
CA VAL A 48 3.99 3.82 0.95
C VAL A 48 2.47 3.90 0.86
N LEU A 49 1.82 3.95 2.02
CA LEU A 49 0.37 4.06 2.17
C LEU A 49 0.07 5.47 2.67
N VAL A 50 -0.70 6.22 1.90
CA VAL A 50 -1.08 7.60 2.26
C VAL A 50 -2.59 7.65 2.46
N ASN A 51 -3.03 8.12 3.63
CA ASN A 51 -4.44 8.36 3.88
C ASN A 51 -4.96 9.52 3.02
N ASN A 52 -6.12 9.34 2.39
CA ASN A 52 -6.64 10.31 1.44
C ASN A 52 -7.15 11.59 2.11
N ALA A 53 -7.62 11.52 3.36
CA ALA A 53 -8.08 12.68 4.12
C ALA A 53 -6.94 13.43 4.81
N THR A 54 -6.10 12.70 5.54
CA THR A 54 -5.15 13.30 6.51
C THR A 54 -3.73 13.43 5.98
N ARG A 55 -3.40 12.77 4.87
CA ARG A 55 -2.02 12.58 4.39
C ARG A 55 -1.10 11.84 5.37
N PHE A 56 -1.65 11.27 6.45
CA PHE A 56 -0.93 10.39 7.34
C PHE A 56 -0.34 9.22 6.54
N THR A 57 0.94 8.93 6.75
CA THR A 57 1.69 8.01 5.92
C THR A 57 2.17 6.81 6.74
N VAL A 58 1.88 5.62 6.24
CA VAL A 58 2.41 4.34 6.75
C VAL A 58 3.37 3.78 5.71
N ALA A 59 4.59 3.45 6.13
CA ALA A 59 5.61 2.87 5.25
C ALA A 59 5.92 1.44 5.68
N ILE A 60 5.89 0.51 4.72
CA ILE A 60 6.29 -0.88 4.91
C ILE A 60 7.63 -1.07 4.18
N TYR A 61 8.68 -1.36 4.94
CA TYR A 61 10.04 -1.57 4.43
C TYR A 61 10.36 -3.07 4.27
N GLN A 62 11.37 -3.38 3.45
CA GLN A 62 11.83 -4.74 3.11
C GLN A 62 10.79 -5.61 2.40
N VAL A 63 9.95 -5.02 1.57
CA VAL A 63 8.99 -5.76 0.74
C VAL A 63 9.74 -6.46 -0.39
N LYS A 64 9.72 -7.80 -0.40
CA LYS A 64 10.32 -8.59 -1.48
C LYS A 64 9.26 -8.95 -2.51
N ARG A 65 9.66 -9.20 -3.75
CA ARG A 65 8.73 -9.61 -4.82
C ARG A 65 7.84 -10.81 -4.47
N LYS A 66 8.34 -11.76 -3.67
CA LYS A 66 7.57 -12.91 -3.22
C LYS A 66 6.40 -12.53 -2.29
N ASP A 67 6.52 -11.40 -1.60
CA ASP A 67 5.53 -10.91 -0.63
C ASP A 67 4.37 -10.19 -1.33
N LEU A 68 4.50 -9.86 -2.62
CA LEU A 68 3.44 -9.24 -3.44
C LEU A 68 2.14 -10.06 -3.45
N LYS A 69 2.23 -11.40 -3.32
CA LYS A 69 1.06 -12.29 -3.28
C LYS A 69 0.14 -12.03 -2.09
N ASN A 70 0.69 -11.57 -0.96
CA ASN A 70 -0.05 -11.34 0.30
C ASN A 70 -0.17 -9.84 0.64
N MET A 71 0.04 -8.97 -0.36
CA MET A 71 0.20 -7.55 -0.12
C MET A 71 -1.06 -6.88 0.42
N ALA A 72 -2.25 -7.32 0.01
CA ALA A 72 -3.52 -6.75 0.48
C ALA A 72 -3.65 -6.82 2.02
N GLU A 73 -3.35 -8.00 2.58
CA GLU A 73 -3.39 -8.19 4.03
C GLU A 73 -2.28 -7.42 4.72
N MET A 74 -1.05 -7.49 4.18
CA MET A 74 0.10 -6.76 4.72
C MET A 74 -0.16 -5.26 4.85
N MET A 75 -0.81 -4.63 3.84
CA MET A 75 -1.17 -3.21 3.90
C MET A 75 -2.23 -2.92 4.98
N ARG A 76 -3.25 -3.77 5.10
CA ARG A 76 -4.29 -3.63 6.13
C ARG A 76 -3.71 -3.77 7.53
N THR A 77 -2.91 -4.79 7.78
CA THR A 77 -2.25 -5.01 9.06
C THR A 77 -1.32 -3.87 9.42
N ALA A 78 -0.54 -3.35 8.46
CA ALA A 78 0.35 -2.21 8.70
C ALA A 78 -0.42 -0.96 9.14
N ILE A 79 -1.50 -0.61 8.43
CA ILE A 79 -2.37 0.53 8.81
C ILE A 79 -2.96 0.31 10.19
N SER A 80 -3.57 -0.86 10.44
CA SER A 80 -4.19 -1.18 11.74
C SER A 80 -3.18 -1.09 12.88
N ASN A 81 -2.00 -1.70 12.74
CA ASN A 81 -0.99 -1.67 13.78
C ASN A 81 -0.49 -0.23 14.01
N THR A 82 -0.20 0.54 12.97
CA THR A 82 0.25 1.93 13.17
C THR A 82 -0.79 2.77 13.91
N LEU A 83 -2.09 2.57 13.65
CA LEU A 83 -3.14 3.33 14.31
C LEU A 83 -3.50 2.81 15.71
N LEU A 84 -3.30 1.52 16.00
CA LEU A 84 -3.59 0.89 17.31
C LEU A 84 -2.46 1.04 18.32
N PHE A 85 -1.21 1.26 17.87
CA PHE A 85 -0.05 1.49 18.73
C PHE A 85 0.20 2.98 19.04
N MET A 86 -0.71 3.87 18.63
CA MET A 86 -0.74 5.29 19.02
C MET A 86 -1.55 5.49 20.30
#